data_AF-A0A2D6NEF8-F1
#
_entry.id   AF-A0A2D6NEF8-F1
#
_cell.length_a   1.000
_cell.length_b   1.000
_cell.length_c   1.000
_cell.angle_alpha   90.00
_cell.angle_beta   90.00
_cell.angle_gamma   90.00
#
_symmetry.space_group_name_H-M   'P 1'
#
loop_
_entity.id
_entity.type
_entity.pdbx_description
1 polymer ?
#
loop_
_entity_poly.entity_id
_entity_poly.type
_entity_poly.pdbx_seq_one_letter_code
_entity_poly.pdbx_strand_id
1 'polypeptide(L)'
;MAYNIIKDEERFFYKIEGTNEEIKTFAKALESVVSYGNLNSELEDLLENLEGSFNKEQFNLSARERIYIGRNSLLYVSNVSYSARDFWFPILEEHFEEAMKIVSE
;
A
#
# COMPACT_ATOMS: atom_id res chain seq x y z
N MET A 1 11.90 -8.70 8.94
CA MET A 1 10.58 -9.07 8.37
C MET A 1 10.79 -9.63 6.97
N ALA A 2 9.99 -10.58 6.52
CA ALA A 2 10.21 -11.30 5.25
C ALA A 2 9.03 -11.09 4.30
N TYR A 3 8.95 -9.89 3.73
CA TYR A 3 7.97 -9.57 2.70
C TYR A 3 8.30 -10.30 1.39
N ASN A 4 7.28 -10.84 0.74
CA ASN A 4 7.34 -11.15 -0.68
C ASN A 4 6.85 -9.94 -1.47
N ILE A 5 7.74 -9.31 -2.24
CA ILE A 5 7.44 -8.09 -3.00
C ILE A 5 7.37 -8.45 -4.48
N ILE A 6 6.22 -8.16 -5.08
CA ILE A 6 5.96 -8.33 -6.52
C ILE A 6 5.79 -6.93 -7.11
N LYS A 7 6.73 -6.55 -7.98
CA LYS A 7 6.68 -5.30 -8.77
C LYS A 7 6.29 -5.64 -10.20
N ASP A 8 5.32 -4.92 -10.76
CA ASP A 8 4.97 -4.97 -12.18
C ASP A 8 5.14 -3.57 -12.76
N GLU A 9 6.15 -3.42 -13.62
CA GLU A 9 6.51 -2.13 -14.24
C GLU A 9 5.54 -1.72 -15.34
N GLU A 10 4.89 -2.67 -16.02
CA GLU A 10 3.91 -2.37 -17.08
C GLU A 10 2.58 -1.87 -16.48
N ARG A 11 2.24 -2.41 -15.31
CA ARG A 11 0.99 -2.10 -14.59
C ARG A 11 1.20 -1.14 -13.42
N PHE A 12 2.44 -0.75 -13.15
CA PHE A 12 2.84 0.26 -12.18
C PHE A 12 2.26 -0.02 -10.79
N PHE A 13 2.54 -1.20 -10.26
CA PHE A 13 2.09 -1.60 -8.94
C PHE A 13 3.19 -2.28 -8.13
N TYR A 14 3.04 -2.13 -6.81
CA TYR A 14 3.75 -2.93 -5.82
C TYR A 14 2.73 -3.79 -5.08
N LYS A 15 2.92 -5.11 -5.10
CA LYS A 15 2.17 -6.04 -4.29
C LYS A 15 3.09 -6.62 -3.24
N ILE A 16 2.63 -6.59 -2.00
CA ILE A 16 3.33 -7.09 -0.84
C ILE A 16 2.50 -8.25 -0.31
N GLU A 17 3.17 -9.36 -0.01
CA GLU A 17 2.58 -10.48 0.70
C GLU A 17 3.42 -10.77 1.95
N GLY A 18 2.75 -11.05 3.06
CA GLY A 18 3.38 -11.24 4.36
C GLY A 18 2.37 -11.68 5.41
N THR A 19 2.76 -11.77 6.67
CA THR A 19 1.81 -11.95 7.78
C THR A 19 0.87 -10.75 7.89
N ASN A 20 -0.28 -10.91 8.55
CA ASN A 20 -1.20 -9.77 8.78
C ASN A 20 -0.49 -8.64 9.55
N GLU A 21 0.39 -8.97 10.51
CA GLU A 21 1.19 -7.99 11.24
C GLU A 21 2.20 -7.27 10.36
N GLU A 22 2.84 -7.99 9.44
CA GLU A 22 3.77 -7.41 8.46
C GLU A 22 3.05 -6.46 7.51
N ILE A 23 1.87 -6.85 7.00
CA ILE A 23 1.02 -6.01 6.16
C ILE A 23 0.53 -4.77 6.93
N LYS A 24 0.13 -4.93 8.20
CA LYS A 24 -0.27 -3.82 9.07
C LYS A 24 0.88 -2.83 9.27
N THR A 25 2.06 -3.33 9.57
CA THR A 25 3.28 -2.52 9.74
C THR A 25 3.60 -1.75 8.46
N PHE A 26 3.55 -2.41 7.30
CA PHE A 26 3.85 -1.76 6.03
C PHE A 26 2.79 -0.71 5.65
N ALA A 27 1.50 -1.02 5.81
CA ALA A 27 0.43 -0.08 5.50
C ALA A 27 0.57 1.22 6.31
N LYS A 28 0.92 1.11 7.60
CA LYS A 28 1.21 2.26 8.47
C LYS A 28 2.43 3.08 8.00
N ALA A 29 3.50 2.40 7.60
CA ALA A 29 4.71 3.05 7.06
C ALA A 29 4.43 3.76 5.73
N LEU A 30 3.63 3.17 4.84
CA LEU A 30 3.27 3.79 3.57
C LEU A 30 2.39 5.03 3.78
N GLU A 31 1.47 4.98 4.73
CA GLU A 31 0.65 6.13 5.10
C GLU A 31 1.48 7.30 5.62
N SER A 32 2.45 7.04 6.51
CA SER A 32 3.29 8.08 7.07
C SER A 32 4.14 8.80 6.02
N VAL A 33 4.46 8.12 4.92
CA VAL A 33 5.19 8.68 3.77
C VAL A 33 4.29 9.53 2.86
N VAL A 34 3.08 9.06 2.52
CA VAL A 34 2.19 9.75 1.55
C VAL A 34 1.49 10.99 2.13
N SER A 35 1.35 11.06 3.46
CA SER A 35 1.07 12.29 4.20
C SER A 35 -0.23 13.06 3.83
N TYR A 36 -1.28 12.37 3.35
CA TYR A 36 -2.65 12.92 3.28
C TYR A 36 -3.62 12.06 4.12
N GLY A 37 -4.12 12.66 5.20
CA GLY A 37 -4.76 11.97 6.33
C GLY A 37 -6.18 11.45 6.10
N ASN A 38 -6.40 10.25 6.65
CA ASN A 38 -7.61 9.66 7.27
C ASN A 38 -7.48 8.13 7.37
N LEU A 39 -6.40 7.54 6.86
CA LEU A 39 -6.22 6.09 6.84
C LEU A 39 -5.92 5.55 8.26
N ASN A 40 -5.10 6.22 9.08
CA ASN A 40 -4.69 5.74 10.42
C ASN A 40 -5.87 5.49 11.37
N SER A 41 -6.93 6.31 11.31
CA SER A 41 -8.11 6.14 12.17
C SER A 41 -9.01 4.99 11.75
N GLU A 42 -9.00 4.58 10.48
CA GLU A 42 -9.83 3.49 9.95
C GLU A 42 -9.03 2.18 9.77
N LEU A 43 -7.71 2.27 9.58
CA LEU A 43 -6.84 1.14 9.25
C LEU A 43 -6.72 0.11 10.37
N GLU A 44 -6.68 0.54 11.64
CA GLU A 44 -6.61 -0.40 12.77
C GLU A 44 -7.87 -1.24 12.90
N ASP A 45 -9.03 -0.60 12.92
CA ASP A 45 -10.33 -1.28 12.97
C ASP A 45 -10.53 -2.18 11.73
N LEU A 46 -10.10 -1.73 10.55
CA LEU A 46 -10.29 -2.51 9.33
C LEU A 46 -9.41 -3.77 9.27
N LEU A 47 -8.15 -3.64 9.66
CA LEU A 47 -7.21 -4.78 9.69
C LEU A 47 -7.59 -5.81 10.75
N GLU A 48 -8.19 -5.38 11.86
CA GLU A 48 -8.73 -6.27 12.89
C GLU A 48 -10.01 -6.99 12.42
N ASN A 49 -10.85 -6.34 11.62
CA ASN A 49 -12.09 -6.92 11.08
C ASN A 49 -11.89 -7.77 9.80
N LEU A 50 -10.73 -7.68 9.15
CA LEU A 50 -10.38 -8.48 7.96
C LEU A 50 -10.18 -9.99 8.25
N GLU A 51 -10.25 -10.43 9.51
CA GLU A 51 -10.20 -11.86 9.88
C GLU A 51 -11.39 -12.70 9.39
N GLY A 52 -12.42 -12.09 8.79
CA GLY A 52 -13.62 -12.82 8.30
C GLY A 52 -13.95 -12.67 6.81
N SER A 53 -13.23 -11.85 6.05
CA SER A 53 -13.64 -11.43 4.70
C SER A 53 -12.59 -11.78 3.63
N PHE A 54 -13.05 -12.35 2.51
CA PHE A 54 -12.22 -12.53 1.30
C PHE A 54 -12.15 -11.27 0.43
N ASN A 55 -12.92 -10.23 0.75
CA ASN A 55 -12.96 -9.02 -0.05
C ASN A 55 -11.74 -8.15 0.24
N LYS A 56 -11.12 -7.66 -0.82
CA LYS A 56 -10.08 -6.63 -0.71
C LYS A 56 -10.75 -5.28 -0.48
N GLU A 57 -10.28 -4.56 0.50
CA GLU A 57 -10.74 -3.21 0.79
C GLU A 57 -9.86 -2.19 0.08
N GLN A 58 -10.49 -1.22 -0.61
CA GLN A 58 -9.80 -0.17 -1.34
C GLN A 58 -9.74 1.09 -0.50
N PHE A 59 -8.55 1.68 -0.40
CA PHE A 59 -8.33 2.98 0.20
C PHE A 59 -7.61 3.89 -0.78
N ASN A 60 -8.00 5.16 -0.84
CA ASN A 60 -7.26 6.17 -1.57
C ASN A 60 -6.33 6.88 -0.59
N LEU A 61 -5.01 6.71 -0.76
CA LEU A 61 -4.01 7.42 0.05
C LEU A 61 -3.88 8.88 -0.40
N SER A 62 -4.14 9.14 -1.68
CA SER A 62 -4.26 10.48 -2.23
C SER A 62 -5.18 10.48 -3.46
N ALA A 63 -5.35 11.63 -4.11
CA ALA A 63 -6.00 11.71 -5.42
C ALA A 63 -5.33 10.82 -6.49
N ARG A 64 -4.06 10.43 -6.30
CA ARG A 64 -3.23 9.80 -7.33
C ARG A 64 -2.80 8.37 -6.99
N GLU A 65 -2.99 7.93 -5.76
CA GLU A 65 -2.58 6.60 -5.30
C GLU A 65 -3.66 5.95 -4.44
N ARG A 66 -3.75 4.63 -4.55
CA ARG A 66 -4.67 3.81 -3.76
C ARG A 66 -4.00 2.50 -3.37
N ILE A 67 -4.46 1.94 -2.26
CA ILE A 67 -4.07 0.62 -1.78
C ILE A 67 -5.29 -0.29 -1.75
N TYR A 68 -5.07 -1.56 -2.07
CA TYR A 68 -6.00 -2.63 -1.78
C TYR A 68 -5.40 -3.49 -0.68
N ILE A 69 -6.08 -3.57 0.45
CA ILE A 69 -5.67 -4.39 1.58
C ILE A 69 -6.52 -5.65 1.59
N GLY A 70 -5.87 -6.80 1.67
CA GLY A 70 -6.52 -8.08 1.89
C GLY A 70 -5.78 -8.86 2.97
N ARG A 71 -6.30 -10.05 3.27
CA ARG A 71 -5.62 -11.00 4.15
C ARG A 71 -4.23 -11.30 3.61
N ASN A 72 -3.19 -11.08 4.44
CA ASN A 72 -1.79 -11.34 4.09
C ASN A 72 -1.27 -10.62 2.83
N SER A 73 -1.96 -9.58 2.32
CA SER A 73 -1.49 -8.85 1.15
C SER A 73 -1.90 -7.38 1.10
N LEU A 74 -1.05 -6.58 0.46
CA LEU A 74 -1.30 -5.18 0.12
C LEU A 74 -0.94 -4.97 -1.35
N LEU A 75 -1.79 -4.30 -2.11
CA LEU A 75 -1.53 -3.89 -3.49
C LEU A 75 -1.59 -2.37 -3.59
N TYR A 76 -0.44 -1.74 -3.83
CA TYR A 76 -0.28 -0.31 -4.00
C TYR A 76 -0.22 0.03 -5.49
N VAL A 77 -1.13 0.88 -5.95
CA VAL A 77 -1.28 1.23 -7.38
C VAL A 77 -1.55 2.72 -7.55
N SER A 78 -1.27 3.22 -8.75
CA SER A 78 -1.74 4.54 -9.16
C SER A 78 -3.26 4.57 -9.45
N ASN A 79 -3.87 5.73 -9.18
CA ASN A 79 -5.28 6.05 -9.42
C ASN A 79 -5.50 6.87 -10.71
N VAL A 80 -4.47 7.12 -11.51
CA VAL A 80 -4.54 7.98 -12.69
C VAL A 80 -4.66 7.21 -14.01
N SER A 81 -5.04 7.92 -15.08
CA SER A 81 -5.15 7.37 -16.44
C SER A 81 -3.80 6.94 -17.01
N TYR A 82 -3.84 6.02 -17.98
CA TYR A 82 -2.64 5.49 -18.67
C TYR A 82 -1.73 6.59 -19.26
N SER A 83 -2.28 7.73 -19.63
CA SER A 83 -1.55 8.83 -20.28
C SER A 83 -0.68 9.67 -19.34
N ALA A 84 -0.83 9.57 -18.01
CA ALA A 84 -0.06 10.34 -17.05
C ALA A 84 1.05 9.51 -16.34
N ARG A 85 1.24 8.25 -16.75
CA ARG A 85 1.96 7.21 -16.00
C ARG A 85 3.42 7.50 -15.70
N ASP A 86 4.17 8.04 -16.67
CA ASP A 86 5.63 8.21 -16.53
C ASP A 86 6.02 9.18 -15.40
N PHE A 87 5.18 10.16 -15.08
CA PHE A 87 5.43 11.11 -14.00
C PHE A 87 5.00 10.58 -12.62
N TRP A 88 4.05 9.65 -12.55
CA TRP A 88 3.50 9.15 -11.28
C TRP A 88 4.22 7.91 -10.76
N PHE A 89 4.79 7.10 -11.64
CA PHE A 89 5.53 5.91 -11.20
C PHE A 89 6.79 6.23 -10.38
N PRO A 90 7.62 7.23 -10.72
CA PRO A 90 8.74 7.62 -9.87
C PRO A 90 8.30 7.95 -8.44
N ILE A 91 7.16 8.64 -8.28
CA ILE A 91 6.59 8.96 -6.96
C ILE A 91 6.12 7.69 -6.22
N LEU A 92 5.50 6.74 -6.92
CA LEU A 92 5.07 5.46 -6.33
C LEU A 92 6.28 4.65 -5.82
N GLU A 93 7.37 4.63 -6.60
CA GLU A 93 8.63 3.98 -6.24
C GLU A 93 9.29 4.66 -5.05
N GLU A 94 9.43 5.99 -5.08
CA GLU A 94 9.96 6.78 -3.96
C GLU A 94 9.19 6.51 -2.65
N HIS A 95 7.86 6.55 -2.69
CA HIS A 95 7.05 6.28 -1.51
C HIS A 95 7.22 4.86 -0.98
N PHE A 96 7.28 3.88 -1.88
CA PHE A 96 7.49 2.49 -1.52
C PHE A 96 8.85 2.26 -0.86
N GLU A 97 9.91 2.85 -1.43
CA GLU A 97 11.27 2.75 -0.89
C GLU A 97 11.40 3.40 0.48
N GLU A 98 10.80 4.58 0.68
CA GLU A 98 10.78 5.24 1.98
C GLU A 98 10.00 4.43 3.03
N ALA A 99 8.85 3.85 2.65
CA ALA A 99 8.10 2.97 3.54
C ALA A 99 8.92 1.72 3.91
N MET A 100 9.65 1.14 2.95
CA MET A 100 10.56 0.00 3.19
C MET A 100 11.69 0.34 4.17
N LYS A 101 12.21 1.58 4.15
CA LYS A 101 13.21 2.02 5.13
C LYS A 101 12.63 2.05 6.53
N ILE A 102 11.45 2.65 6.71
CA ILE A 102 10.77 2.76 8.01
C ILE A 102 10.53 1.38 8.64
N VAL A 103 10.10 0.38 7.86
CA VAL A 103 9.84 -0.98 8.39
C VAL A 103 11.10 -1.80 8.66
N SER A 104 12.27 -1.33 8.20
CA SER A 104 13.56 -2.01 8.36
C SER A 104 14.40 -1.46 9.53
N GLU A 105 14.01 -0.32 10.10
CA GLU A 105 14.58 0.30 11.31
C GLU A 105 14.09 -0.38 12.60
#